data_AF-A0A7X9EE68-F1
#
_entry.id   AF-A0A7X9EE68-F1
#
_cell.length_a   1.000
_cell.length_b   1.000
_cell.length_c   1.000
_cell.angle_alpha   90.00
_cell.angle_beta   90.00
_cell.angle_gamma   90.00
#
_symmetry.space_group_name_H-M   'P 1'
#
loop_
_entity.id
_entity.type
_entity.pdbx_description
1 polymer ?
#
loop_
_entity_poly.entity_id
_entity_poly.type
_entity_poly.pdbx_seq_one_letter_code
_entity_poly.pdbx_strand_id
1 'polypeptide(L)'
;MALILDAWRLAKNIPDSEKYEAYINDWYVRALDSKDENIRNRAANSLFGFYSRKGRYEKAEECLKYFSSQNPERKRKQAFIYSKTNRMNDAYKTYEELLFSGYQMMSMVFQSMYVLAMQDKDRDKALILVEKQSELANIFEMGEYHEVSCRLDLATADKDVEATIETMERMLASVDKISAFTKATLYEHMEFKELDEKYITELYKNLLTNFSDKEIYGYMEKNKRWQQLVSRNSNLLID
;
A
#
# COMPACT_ATOMS: atom_id res chain seq x y z
N MET A 1 -3.45 -21.33 -27.07
CA MET A 1 -3.92 -21.11 -28.44
C MET A 1 -5.03 -20.06 -28.53
N ALA A 2 -6.16 -20.24 -27.82
CA ALA A 2 -7.29 -19.29 -27.83
C ALA A 2 -6.88 -17.82 -27.56
N LEU A 3 -6.04 -17.58 -26.56
CA LEU A 3 -5.54 -16.23 -26.21
C LEU A 3 -4.73 -15.55 -27.31
N ILE A 4 -3.90 -16.31 -28.04
CA ILE A 4 -3.11 -15.77 -29.14
C ILE A 4 -4.03 -15.40 -30.31
N LEU A 5 -5.00 -16.27 -30.62
CA LEU A 5 -5.97 -16.03 -31.69
C LEU A 5 -6.86 -14.82 -31.37
N ASP A 6 -7.32 -14.66 -30.13
CA ASP A 6 -8.11 -13.50 -29.73
C ASP A 6 -7.29 -12.20 -29.78
N ALA A 7 -6.04 -12.23 -29.32
CA ALA A 7 -5.15 -11.08 -29.40
C ALA A 7 -4.91 -10.63 -30.85
N TRP A 8 -4.68 -11.57 -31.76
CA TRP A 8 -4.55 -11.29 -33.20
C TRP A 8 -5.82 -10.72 -33.80
N ARG A 9 -6.98 -11.30 -33.45
CA ARG A 9 -8.29 -10.82 -33.89
C ARG A 9 -8.60 -9.39 -33.40
N LEU A 10 -8.15 -9.02 -32.21
CA LEU A 10 -8.33 -7.66 -31.68
C LEU A 10 -7.34 -6.66 -32.31
N ALA A 11 -6.11 -7.09 -32.59
CA ALA A 11 -5.06 -6.23 -33.14
C ALA A 11 -5.16 -6.03 -34.65
N LYS A 12 -5.89 -6.89 -35.36
CA LYS A 12 -6.01 -6.88 -36.82
C LYS A 12 -7.48 -6.74 -37.22
N ASN A 13 -7.75 -5.96 -38.26
CA ASN A 13 -9.08 -5.87 -38.86
C ASN A 13 -9.37 -7.12 -39.72
N ILE A 14 -9.54 -8.27 -39.06
CA ILE A 14 -9.81 -9.55 -39.73
C ILE A 14 -11.26 -9.57 -40.22
N PRO A 15 -11.53 -9.94 -41.49
CA PRO A 15 -12.88 -10.18 -41.99
C PRO A 15 -13.61 -11.25 -41.16
N ASP A 16 -14.93 -11.12 -41.00
CA ASP A 16 -15.77 -12.07 -40.25
C ASP A 16 -15.36 -12.31 -38.78
N SER A 17 -14.71 -11.34 -38.13
CA SER A 17 -14.22 -11.40 -36.74
C SER A 17 -15.26 -11.94 -35.73
N GLU A 18 -16.55 -11.67 -35.92
CA GLU A 18 -17.63 -12.13 -35.04
C GLU A 18 -17.80 -13.66 -35.02
N LYS A 19 -17.54 -14.35 -36.14
CA LYS A 19 -17.63 -15.82 -36.20
C LYS A 19 -16.58 -16.44 -35.29
N TYR A 20 -15.34 -15.96 -35.39
CA TYR A 20 -14.23 -16.45 -34.58
C TYR A 20 -14.39 -16.10 -33.09
N GLU A 21 -14.99 -14.94 -32.80
CA GLU A 21 -15.28 -14.49 -31.44
C GLU A 21 -16.15 -15.49 -30.66
N ALA A 22 -17.22 -16.00 -31.27
CA ALA A 22 -18.10 -16.98 -30.62
C ALA A 22 -17.36 -18.28 -30.27
N TYR A 23 -16.59 -18.83 -31.21
CA TYR A 23 -15.81 -20.07 -30.99
C TYR A 23 -14.71 -19.90 -29.94
N ILE A 24 -14.00 -18.77 -29.96
CA ILE A 24 -12.96 -18.46 -28.98
C ILE A 24 -13.55 -18.33 -27.57
N ASN A 25 -14.70 -17.66 -27.44
CA ASN A 25 -15.37 -17.53 -26.15
C ASN A 25 -15.83 -18.88 -25.59
N ASP A 26 -16.34 -19.78 -26.44
CA ASP A 26 -16.71 -21.13 -26.01
C ASP A 26 -15.51 -21.92 -25.47
N TRP A 27 -14.31 -21.75 -26.07
CA TRP A 27 -13.08 -22.31 -25.51
C TRP A 27 -12.75 -21.77 -24.13
N TYR A 28 -12.93 -20.46 -23.91
CA TYR A 28 -12.71 -19.89 -22.57
C TYR A 28 -13.73 -20.38 -21.56
N VAL A 29 -15.01 -20.47 -21.93
CA VAL A 29 -16.06 -21.00 -21.04
C VAL A 29 -15.71 -22.42 -20.61
N ARG A 30 -15.34 -23.31 -21.54
CA ARG A 30 -14.89 -24.67 -21.21
C ARG A 30 -13.64 -24.69 -20.33
N ALA A 31 -12.73 -23.74 -20.52
CA ALA A 31 -11.52 -23.64 -19.71
C ALA A 31 -11.78 -23.19 -18.26
N LEU A 32 -12.95 -22.61 -17.95
CA LEU A 32 -13.34 -22.28 -16.57
C LEU A 32 -13.56 -23.53 -15.70
N ASP A 33 -13.85 -24.68 -16.30
CA ASP A 33 -14.03 -25.96 -15.61
C ASP A 33 -12.72 -26.73 -15.39
N SER A 34 -11.58 -26.16 -15.81
CA SER A 34 -10.27 -26.77 -15.60
C SER A 34 -9.98 -26.94 -14.12
N LYS A 35 -9.32 -28.04 -13.72
CA LYS A 35 -8.80 -28.23 -12.35
C LYS A 35 -7.59 -27.34 -12.06
N ASP A 36 -6.89 -26.87 -13.09
CA ASP A 36 -5.76 -25.96 -12.99
C ASP A 36 -6.24 -24.52 -12.79
N GLU A 37 -5.85 -23.92 -11.66
CA GLU A 37 -6.23 -22.55 -11.31
C GLU A 37 -5.70 -21.50 -12.29
N ASN A 38 -4.47 -21.66 -12.81
CA ASN A 38 -3.91 -20.74 -13.78
C ASN A 38 -4.69 -20.74 -15.09
N ILE A 39 -5.15 -21.92 -15.52
CA ILE A 39 -6.01 -22.05 -16.72
C ILE A 39 -7.35 -21.35 -16.48
N ARG A 40 -8.00 -21.60 -15.34
CA ARG A 40 -9.27 -20.93 -14.99
C ARG A 40 -9.10 -19.40 -14.92
N ASN A 41 -8.07 -18.91 -14.24
CA ASN A 41 -7.80 -17.48 -14.08
C ASN A 41 -7.57 -16.78 -15.43
N ARG A 42 -6.81 -17.41 -16.33
CA ARG A 42 -6.56 -16.86 -17.69
C ARG A 42 -7.82 -16.83 -18.53
N ALA A 43 -8.65 -17.88 -18.45
CA ALA A 43 -9.94 -17.94 -19.14
C ALA A 43 -10.89 -16.86 -18.62
N ALA A 44 -11.03 -16.73 -17.30
CA ALA A 44 -11.84 -15.69 -16.66
C ALA A 44 -11.37 -14.28 -17.02
N ASN A 45 -10.06 -14.03 -17.06
CA ASN A 45 -9.51 -12.74 -17.49
C ASN A 45 -9.87 -12.41 -18.95
N SER A 46 -9.82 -13.40 -19.83
CA SER A 46 -10.15 -13.23 -21.25
C SER A 46 -11.64 -12.92 -21.43
N LEU A 47 -12.51 -13.68 -20.76
CA LEU A 47 -13.96 -13.46 -20.74
C LEU A 47 -14.34 -12.12 -20.13
N PHE A 48 -13.68 -11.71 -19.04
CA PHE A 48 -13.87 -10.38 -18.45
C PHE A 48 -13.62 -9.29 -19.50
N GLY A 49 -12.48 -9.36 -20.21
CA GLY A 49 -12.13 -8.38 -21.23
C GLY A 49 -13.13 -8.37 -22.39
N PHE A 50 -13.58 -9.56 -22.81
CA PHE A 50 -14.61 -9.72 -23.84
C PHE A 50 -15.93 -9.05 -23.45
N TYR A 51 -16.49 -9.42 -22.29
CA TYR A 51 -17.76 -8.87 -21.82
C TYR A 51 -17.68 -7.36 -21.57
N SER A 52 -16.55 -6.88 -21.03
CA SER A 52 -16.30 -5.45 -20.81
C SER A 52 -16.35 -4.66 -22.12
N ARG A 53 -15.69 -5.14 -23.19
CA ARG A 53 -15.72 -4.46 -24.51
C ARG A 53 -17.12 -4.41 -25.13
N LYS A 54 -17.97 -5.40 -24.82
CA LYS A 54 -19.37 -5.47 -25.30
C LYS A 54 -20.35 -4.72 -24.38
N GLY A 55 -19.88 -4.05 -23.32
CA GLY A 55 -20.73 -3.37 -22.35
C GLY A 55 -21.58 -4.31 -21.47
N ARG A 56 -21.26 -5.61 -21.44
CA ARG A 56 -21.99 -6.63 -20.67
C ARG A 56 -21.39 -6.75 -19.27
N TYR A 57 -21.51 -5.69 -18.47
CA TYR A 57 -20.78 -5.57 -17.21
C TYR A 57 -21.18 -6.59 -16.13
N GLU A 58 -22.44 -7.02 -16.09
CA GLU A 58 -22.89 -8.08 -15.18
C GLU A 58 -22.13 -9.40 -15.42
N LYS A 59 -21.99 -9.80 -16.69
CA LYS A 59 -21.21 -11.00 -17.06
C LYS A 59 -19.71 -10.82 -16.82
N ALA A 60 -19.21 -9.59 -16.96
CA ALA A 60 -17.83 -9.30 -16.59
C ALA A 60 -17.62 -9.46 -15.07
N GLU A 61 -18.59 -9.03 -14.25
CA GLU A 61 -18.55 -9.16 -12.79
C GLU A 61 -18.57 -10.62 -12.35
N GLU A 62 -19.37 -11.48 -12.99
CA GLU A 62 -19.36 -12.93 -12.75
C GLU A 62 -17.98 -13.57 -12.97
N CYS A 63 -17.15 -13.03 -13.86
CA CYS A 63 -15.80 -13.54 -14.08
C CYS A 63 -14.89 -13.32 -12.86
N LEU A 64 -15.21 -12.36 -11.98
CA LEU A 64 -14.40 -12.05 -10.79
C LEU A 64 -14.43 -13.15 -9.74
N LYS A 65 -15.39 -14.08 -9.79
CA LYS A 65 -15.48 -15.23 -8.87
C LYS A 65 -14.32 -16.22 -9.03
N TYR A 66 -13.66 -16.21 -10.19
CA TYR A 66 -12.54 -17.10 -10.47
C TYR A 66 -11.22 -16.56 -9.93
N PHE A 67 -11.13 -15.26 -9.64
CA PHE A 67 -9.92 -14.66 -9.07
C PHE A 67 -9.92 -14.80 -7.54
N SER A 68 -8.75 -15.08 -6.97
CA SER A 68 -8.57 -15.01 -5.52
C SER A 68 -8.97 -13.64 -4.97
N SER A 69 -9.57 -13.62 -3.79
CA SER A 69 -9.88 -12.38 -3.06
C SER A 69 -8.63 -11.57 -2.74
N GLN A 70 -7.47 -12.22 -2.64
CA GLN A 70 -6.17 -11.60 -2.38
C GLN A 70 -5.51 -11.02 -3.63
N ASN A 71 -6.07 -11.24 -4.83
CA ASN A 71 -5.47 -10.75 -6.07
C ASN A 71 -5.81 -9.26 -6.29
N PRO A 72 -4.82 -8.34 -6.33
CA PRO A 72 -5.06 -6.92 -6.59
C PRO A 72 -5.80 -6.64 -7.91
N GLU A 73 -5.56 -7.46 -8.95
CA GLU A 73 -6.24 -7.32 -10.24
C GLU A 73 -7.74 -7.57 -10.14
N ARG A 74 -8.19 -8.42 -9.20
CA ARG A 74 -9.63 -8.61 -8.96
C ARG A 74 -10.28 -7.31 -8.52
N LYS A 75 -9.64 -6.60 -7.58
CA LYS A 75 -10.12 -5.34 -7.02
C LYS A 75 -10.11 -4.22 -8.07
N ARG A 76 -9.03 -4.10 -8.84
CA ARG A 76 -8.94 -3.15 -9.97
C ARG A 76 -10.05 -3.37 -11.00
N LYS A 77 -10.34 -4.62 -11.35
CA LYS A 77 -11.41 -4.99 -12.29
C LYS A 77 -12.81 -4.71 -11.73
N GLN A 78 -13.01 -4.93 -10.43
CA GLN A 78 -14.27 -4.61 -9.75
C GLN A 78 -14.54 -3.10 -9.77
N ALA A 79 -13.54 -2.28 -9.43
CA ALA A 79 -13.62 -0.83 -9.52
C ALA A 79 -13.93 -0.35 -10.95
N PHE A 80 -13.33 -0.98 -11.96
CA PHE A 80 -13.66 -0.71 -13.36
C PHE A 80 -15.13 -1.00 -13.66
N ILE A 81 -15.69 -2.13 -13.24
CA ILE A 81 -17.12 -2.44 -13.44
C ILE A 81 -17.99 -1.38 -12.75
N TYR A 82 -17.70 -1.04 -11.50
CA TYR A 82 -18.45 -0.04 -10.73
C TYR A 82 -18.51 1.31 -11.46
N SER A 83 -17.39 1.75 -12.06
CA SER A 83 -17.30 2.97 -12.87
C SER A 83 -18.19 2.96 -14.12
N LYS A 84 -18.64 1.77 -14.55
CA LYS A 84 -19.46 1.58 -15.75
C LYS A 84 -20.93 1.25 -15.47
N THR A 85 -21.29 0.98 -14.21
CA THR A 85 -22.65 0.55 -13.83
C THR A 85 -23.30 1.48 -12.80
N ASN A 86 -23.11 2.80 -12.92
CA ASN A 86 -23.70 3.82 -12.05
C ASN A 86 -23.36 3.65 -10.54
N ARG A 87 -22.23 3.01 -10.22
CA ARG A 87 -21.72 2.78 -8.85
C ARG A 87 -20.43 3.59 -8.64
N MET A 88 -20.49 4.90 -8.86
CA MET A 88 -19.28 5.74 -8.91
C MET A 88 -18.53 5.79 -7.58
N ASN A 89 -19.23 5.98 -6.46
CA ASN A 89 -18.61 6.01 -5.13
C ASN A 89 -17.93 4.69 -4.79
N ASP A 90 -18.58 3.56 -5.11
CA ASP A 90 -17.98 2.24 -4.91
C ASP A 90 -16.71 2.06 -5.76
N ALA A 91 -16.69 2.63 -6.98
CA ALA A 91 -15.52 2.58 -7.86
C ALA A 91 -14.33 3.33 -7.24
N TYR A 92 -14.53 4.57 -6.81
CA TYR A 92 -13.49 5.35 -6.12
C TYR A 92 -13.01 4.63 -4.87
N LYS A 93 -13.91 4.29 -3.94
CA LYS A 93 -13.57 3.55 -2.72
C LYS A 93 -12.73 2.30 -3.00
N THR A 94 -13.11 1.52 -4.02
CA THR A 94 -12.38 0.29 -4.39
C THR A 94 -10.97 0.60 -4.93
N TYR A 95 -10.79 1.68 -5.70
CA TYR A 95 -9.45 2.12 -6.16
C TYR A 95 -8.61 2.70 -5.03
N GLU A 96 -9.21 3.51 -4.15
CA GLU A 96 -8.54 4.10 -2.99
C GLU A 96 -8.05 3.01 -2.02
N GLU A 97 -8.89 2.02 -1.71
CA GLU A 97 -8.49 0.88 -0.89
C GLU A 97 -7.35 0.07 -1.56
N LEU A 98 -7.33 0.01 -2.89
CA LEU A 98 -6.24 -0.64 -3.63
C LEU A 98 -4.93 0.16 -3.49
N LEU A 99 -4.98 1.49 -3.62
CA LEU A 99 -3.84 2.37 -3.39
C LEU A 99 -3.33 2.26 -1.95
N PHE A 100 -4.23 2.30 -0.97
CA PHE A 100 -3.90 2.19 0.45
C PHE A 100 -3.18 0.87 0.77
N SER A 101 -3.72 -0.26 0.31
CA SER A 101 -3.07 -1.58 0.48
C SER A 101 -1.75 -1.68 -0.28
N GLY A 102 -1.65 -1.05 -1.45
CA GLY A 102 -0.43 -0.95 -2.24
C GLY A 102 0.68 -0.22 -1.50
N TYR A 103 0.37 0.94 -0.89
CA TYR A 103 1.31 1.66 -0.02
C TYR A 103 1.82 0.77 1.12
N GLN A 104 0.92 0.10 1.84
CA GLN A 104 1.30 -0.75 2.97
C GLN A 104 2.29 -1.84 2.56
N MET A 105 2.02 -2.50 1.44
CA MET A 105 2.91 -3.53 0.90
C MET A 105 4.25 -2.95 0.43
N MET A 106 4.23 -1.84 -0.31
CA MET A 106 5.46 -1.20 -0.79
C MET A 106 6.33 -0.71 0.36
N SER A 107 5.74 -0.06 1.38
CA SER A 107 6.45 0.40 2.57
C SER A 107 7.13 -0.76 3.32
N MET A 108 6.43 -1.89 3.48
CA MET A 108 7.01 -3.11 4.07
C MET A 108 8.18 -3.67 3.25
N VAL A 109 8.07 -3.67 1.92
CA VAL A 109 9.14 -4.14 1.02
C VAL A 109 10.35 -3.20 1.08
N PHE A 110 10.15 -1.88 1.09
CA PHE A 110 11.23 -0.91 1.27
C PHE A 110 11.96 -1.14 2.61
N GLN A 111 11.22 -1.30 3.71
CA GLN A 111 11.82 -1.61 5.02
C GLN A 111 12.62 -2.91 4.99
N SER A 112 12.10 -3.96 4.35
CA SER A 112 12.80 -5.25 4.24
C SER A 112 14.09 -5.14 3.45
N MET A 113 14.07 -4.38 2.34
CA MET A 113 15.27 -4.10 1.55
C MET A 113 16.28 -3.24 2.33
N TYR A 114 15.81 -2.28 3.13
CA TYR A 114 16.66 -1.46 3.99
C TYR A 114 17.41 -2.33 5.01
N VAL A 115 16.70 -3.24 5.69
CA VAL A 115 17.31 -4.19 6.63
C VAL A 115 18.39 -5.03 5.95
N LEU A 116 18.14 -5.53 4.73
CA LEU A 116 19.14 -6.28 3.96
C LEU A 116 20.35 -5.40 3.58
N ALA A 117 20.13 -4.16 3.13
CA ALA A 117 21.22 -3.24 2.81
C ALA A 117 22.10 -2.94 4.03
N MET A 118 21.50 -2.79 5.22
CA MET A 118 22.23 -2.61 6.47
C MET A 118 23.04 -3.85 6.86
N GLN A 119 22.52 -5.06 6.63
CA GLN A 119 23.25 -6.32 6.85
C GLN A 119 24.45 -6.47 5.90
N ASP A 120 24.27 -6.08 4.63
CA ASP A 120 25.32 -6.07 3.61
C ASP A 120 26.32 -4.91 3.78
N LYS A 121 26.08 -4.02 4.76
CA LYS A 121 26.85 -2.78 4.99
C LYS A 121 26.87 -1.83 3.79
N ASP A 122 25.85 -1.91 2.94
CA ASP A 122 25.64 -1.04 1.79
C ASP A 122 24.87 0.22 2.23
N ARG A 123 25.61 1.19 2.79
CA ARG A 123 25.03 2.42 3.35
C ARG A 123 24.40 3.32 2.29
N ASP A 124 25.01 3.41 1.10
CA ASP A 124 24.47 4.24 0.01
C ASP A 124 23.10 3.73 -0.41
N LYS A 125 22.93 2.41 -0.53
CA LYS A 125 21.64 1.79 -0.81
C LYS A 125 20.64 1.97 0.33
N ALA A 126 21.07 1.83 1.59
CA ALA A 126 20.20 2.05 2.74
C ALA A 126 19.63 3.47 2.76
N LEU A 127 20.46 4.49 2.51
CA LEU A 127 20.04 5.88 2.39
C LEU A 127 19.03 6.08 1.25
N ILE A 128 19.31 5.54 0.06
CA ILE A 128 18.39 5.63 -1.09
C ILE A 128 17.02 5.01 -0.74
N LEU A 129 17.00 3.87 -0.06
CA LEU A 129 15.75 3.17 0.29
C LEU A 129 14.91 3.97 1.29
N VAL A 130 15.54 4.58 2.30
CA VAL A 130 14.86 5.43 3.29
C VAL A 130 14.27 6.68 2.62
N GLU A 131 15.02 7.35 1.75
CA GLU A 131 14.51 8.51 1.02
C GLU A 131 13.34 8.13 0.10
N LYS A 132 13.41 6.98 -0.57
CA LYS A 132 12.30 6.47 -1.39
C LYS A 132 11.06 6.13 -0.56
N GLN A 133 11.24 5.62 0.66
CA GLN A 133 10.12 5.33 1.56
C GLN A 133 9.48 6.62 2.09
N SER A 134 10.27 7.65 2.37
CA SER A 134 9.78 8.98 2.76
C SER A 134 8.97 9.63 1.62
N GLU A 135 9.50 9.63 0.39
CA GLU A 135 8.78 10.09 -0.81
C GLU A 135 7.49 9.29 -1.04
N LEU A 136 7.51 7.97 -0.81
CA LEU A 136 6.33 7.12 -0.95
C LEU A 136 5.22 7.53 0.02
N ALA A 137 5.55 7.81 1.29
CA ALA A 137 4.58 8.29 2.27
C ALA A 137 3.96 9.63 1.84
N ASN A 138 4.76 10.52 1.25
CA ASN A 138 4.26 11.79 0.72
C ASN A 138 3.32 11.60 -0.49
N ILE A 139 3.72 10.80 -1.48
CA ILE A 139 2.91 10.52 -2.69
C ILE A 139 1.55 9.90 -2.33
N PHE A 140 1.51 9.10 -1.27
CA PHE A 140 0.29 8.43 -0.79
C PHE A 140 -0.44 9.22 0.30
N GLU A 141 -0.10 10.49 0.51
CA GLU A 141 -0.73 11.40 1.49
C GLU A 141 -0.80 10.82 2.91
N MET A 142 0.20 10.04 3.32
CA MET A 142 0.20 9.34 4.61
C MET A 142 0.43 10.25 5.81
N GLY A 143 1.01 11.43 5.58
CA GLY A 143 1.25 12.44 6.59
C GLY A 143 2.64 12.36 7.23
N GLU A 144 3.01 13.44 7.91
CA GLU A 144 4.39 13.70 8.33
C GLU A 144 4.98 12.58 9.19
N TYR A 145 4.20 11.99 10.10
CA TYR A 145 4.68 10.88 10.95
C TYR A 145 5.28 9.73 10.12
N HIS A 146 4.61 9.36 9.02
CA HIS A 146 5.04 8.27 8.14
C HIS A 146 6.22 8.69 7.26
N GLU A 147 6.30 9.97 6.88
CA GLU A 147 7.43 10.51 6.11
C GLU A 147 8.72 10.52 6.92
N VAL A 148 8.66 10.85 8.22
CA VAL A 148 9.86 11.03 9.06
C VAL A 148 10.30 9.76 9.76
N SER A 149 9.37 8.89 10.14
CA SER A 149 9.67 7.70 10.96
C SER A 149 10.66 6.74 10.29
N CYS A 150 10.64 6.65 8.95
CA CYS A 150 11.55 5.80 8.18
C CYS A 150 13.04 6.19 8.34
N ARG A 151 13.35 7.44 8.74
CA ARG A 151 14.73 7.94 8.89
C ARG A 151 15.37 7.58 10.23
N LEU A 152 14.57 7.21 11.24
CA LEU A 152 15.05 7.03 12.60
C LEU A 152 16.08 5.89 12.71
N ASP A 153 15.81 4.76 12.06
CA ASP A 153 16.70 3.59 12.11
C ASP A 153 18.08 3.92 11.52
N LEU A 154 18.12 4.68 10.42
CA LEU A 154 19.36 5.06 9.74
C LEU A 154 20.17 6.04 10.59
N ALA A 155 19.54 7.11 11.08
CA ALA A 155 20.19 8.08 11.96
C ALA A 155 20.75 7.41 13.23
N THR A 156 20.02 6.44 13.77
CA THR A 156 20.43 5.65 14.93
C THR A 156 21.64 4.76 14.61
N ALA A 157 21.62 4.07 13.46
CA ALA A 157 22.73 3.22 13.03
C ALA A 157 24.02 4.02 12.75
N ASP A 158 23.87 5.25 12.26
CA ASP A 158 24.97 6.18 12.03
C ASP A 158 25.44 6.87 13.31
N LYS A 159 24.69 6.74 14.41
CA LYS A 159 24.88 7.49 15.66
C LYS A 159 24.92 9.00 15.43
N ASP A 160 24.15 9.48 14.46
CA ASP A 160 23.98 10.90 14.20
C ASP A 160 23.04 11.47 15.25
N VAL A 161 23.63 12.17 16.23
CA VAL A 161 22.90 12.74 17.36
C VAL A 161 21.85 13.75 16.91
N GLU A 162 22.19 14.65 15.98
CA GLU A 162 21.27 15.72 15.58
C GLU A 162 20.14 15.18 14.70
N ALA A 163 20.46 14.32 13.73
CA ALA A 163 19.44 13.72 12.87
C ALA A 163 18.49 12.82 13.68
N THR A 164 19.01 12.08 14.67
CA THR A 164 18.18 11.22 15.52
C THR A 164 17.21 12.03 16.37
N ILE A 165 17.71 13.03 17.11
CA ILE A 165 16.84 13.81 18.01
C ILE A 165 15.85 14.67 17.23
N GLU A 166 16.23 15.21 16.06
CA GLU A 166 15.30 15.92 15.17
C GLU A 166 14.19 14.97 14.70
N THR A 167 14.53 13.76 14.28
CA THR A 167 13.53 12.77 13.83
C THR A 167 12.58 12.39 14.96
N MET A 168 13.09 12.15 16.18
CA MET A 168 12.26 11.86 17.35
C MET A 168 11.29 12.99 17.68
N GLU A 169 11.76 14.24 17.67
CA GLU A 169 10.93 15.41 17.95
C GLU A 169 9.83 15.59 16.89
N ARG A 170 10.16 15.41 15.60
CA ARG A 170 9.18 15.48 14.51
C ARG A 170 8.16 14.35 14.58
N MET A 171 8.58 13.13 14.94
CA MET A 171 7.66 12.03 15.20
C MET A 171 6.69 12.40 16.31
N LEU A 172 7.17 12.87 17.47
CA LEU A 172 6.33 13.28 18.60
C LEU A 172 5.37 14.43 18.24
N ALA A 173 5.83 15.41 17.48
CA ALA A 173 5.03 16.56 17.05
C ALA A 173 3.94 16.22 16.01
N SER A 174 4.00 15.03 15.41
CA SER A 174 3.05 14.57 14.38
C SER A 174 2.20 13.38 14.82
N VAL A 175 2.33 12.90 16.07
CA VAL A 175 1.56 11.76 16.61
C VAL A 175 0.05 12.03 16.59
N ASP A 176 -0.38 13.25 16.91
CA ASP A 176 -1.78 13.67 16.86
C ASP A 176 -2.36 13.62 15.43
N LYS A 177 -1.49 13.65 14.42
CA LYS A 177 -1.81 13.60 12.99
C LYS A 177 -1.40 12.27 12.34
N ILE A 178 -1.12 11.23 13.12
CA ILE A 178 -0.68 9.92 12.58
C ILE A 178 -1.70 9.30 11.61
N SER A 179 -2.98 9.63 11.78
CA SER A 179 -4.07 9.23 10.89
C SER A 179 -4.56 10.37 10.00
N ALA A 180 -3.77 11.41 9.73
CA ALA A 180 -4.19 12.53 8.88
C ALA A 180 -4.59 12.07 7.47
N PHE A 181 -4.01 10.96 7.00
CA PHE A 181 -4.39 10.30 5.75
C PHE A 181 -5.86 9.88 5.69
N THR A 182 -6.55 9.70 6.81
CA THR A 182 -7.98 9.37 6.80
C THR A 182 -8.85 10.54 6.35
N LYS A 183 -8.28 11.75 6.27
CA LYS A 183 -8.90 13.00 5.81
C LYS A 183 -8.27 13.52 4.52
N ALA A 184 -7.34 12.78 3.94
CA ALA A 184 -6.63 13.13 2.71
C ALA A 184 -7.54 13.03 1.48
N THR A 185 -7.33 13.89 0.49
CA THR A 185 -8.13 13.90 -0.74
C THR A 185 -7.95 12.58 -1.51
N LEU A 186 -6.78 11.95 -1.39
CA LEU A 186 -6.52 10.65 -2.00
C LEU A 186 -7.46 9.52 -1.53
N TYR A 187 -8.05 9.63 -0.34
CA TYR A 187 -8.88 8.59 0.28
C TYR A 187 -10.29 9.09 0.64
N GLU A 188 -10.82 10.05 -0.11
CA GLU A 188 -12.09 10.74 0.18
C GLU A 188 -13.32 9.80 0.29
N HIS A 189 -13.31 8.65 -0.38
CA HIS A 189 -14.43 7.70 -0.39
C HIS A 189 -14.23 6.51 0.56
N MET A 190 -13.08 6.41 1.21
CA MET A 190 -12.81 5.39 2.22
C MET A 190 -13.45 5.74 3.57
N GLU A 191 -13.88 4.70 4.28
CA GLU A 191 -14.38 4.83 5.65
C GLU A 191 -13.33 4.29 6.60
N PHE A 192 -12.76 5.18 7.41
CA PHE A 192 -11.80 4.82 8.45
C PHE A 192 -12.46 4.83 9.81
N LYS A 193 -11.97 3.98 10.72
CA LYS A 193 -12.32 4.09 12.14
C LYS A 193 -11.60 5.30 12.73
N GLU A 194 -12.33 6.11 13.47
CA GLU A 194 -11.71 7.20 14.24
C GLU A 194 -10.75 6.62 15.29
N LEU A 195 -9.58 7.24 15.41
CA LEU A 195 -8.66 6.93 16.50
C LEU A 195 -9.17 7.60 17.77
N ASP A 196 -9.24 6.81 18.84
CA ASP A 196 -9.52 7.32 20.18
C ASP A 196 -8.35 8.19 20.66
N GLU A 197 -8.63 9.34 21.29
CA GLU A 197 -7.63 10.19 21.94
C GLU A 197 -6.78 9.41 22.94
N LYS A 198 -7.37 8.40 23.59
CA LYS A 198 -6.64 7.49 24.48
C LYS A 198 -5.54 6.73 23.73
N TYR A 199 -5.82 6.24 22.52
CA TYR A 199 -4.83 5.53 21.71
C TYR A 199 -3.68 6.46 21.27
N ILE A 200 -3.99 7.68 20.87
CA ILE A 200 -2.97 8.69 20.50
C ILE A 200 -2.08 9.00 21.71
N THR A 201 -2.67 9.14 22.89
CA THR A 201 -1.94 9.38 24.14
C THR A 201 -1.04 8.19 24.51
N GLU A 202 -1.55 6.96 24.41
CA GLU A 202 -0.77 5.74 24.65
C GLU A 202 0.40 5.62 23.67
N LEU A 203 0.17 5.90 22.38
CA LEU A 203 1.22 5.90 21.37
C LEU A 203 2.32 6.93 21.68
N TYR A 204 1.93 8.15 22.08
CA TYR A 204 2.88 9.18 22.49
C TYR A 204 3.74 8.73 23.69
N LYS A 205 3.10 8.15 24.73
CA LYS A 205 3.81 7.60 25.90
C LYS A 205 4.75 6.45 25.52
N ASN A 206 4.33 5.57 24.62
CA ASN A 206 5.15 4.46 24.13
C ASN A 206 6.38 4.96 23.36
N LEU A 207 6.23 5.98 22.51
CA LEU A 207 7.36 6.58 21.80
C LEU A 207 8.36 7.20 22.77
N LEU A 208 7.91 7.98 23.75
CA LEU A 208 8.78 8.54 24.78
C LEU A 208 9.52 7.46 25.58
N THR A 209 8.85 6.35 25.90
CA THR A 209 9.45 5.21 26.57
C THR A 209 10.54 4.58 25.72
N ASN A 210 10.26 4.31 24.45
CA ASN A 210 11.23 3.74 23.51
C ASN A 210 12.43 4.68 23.29
N PHE A 211 12.20 5.99 23.13
CA PHE A 211 13.26 6.99 22.96
C PHE A 211 14.14 7.17 24.21
N SER A 212 13.67 6.69 25.36
CA SER A 212 14.43 6.68 26.62
C SER A 212 15.34 5.46 26.79
N ASP A 213 15.31 4.51 25.86
CA ASP A 213 16.17 3.33 25.89
C ASP A 213 17.66 3.72 25.79
N LYS A 214 18.40 3.52 26.88
CA LYS A 214 19.83 3.86 26.95
C LYS A 214 20.72 2.86 26.22
N GLU A 215 20.26 1.64 25.98
CA GLU A 215 21.02 0.65 25.20
C GLU A 215 21.10 1.09 23.74
N ILE A 216 19.98 1.61 23.21
CA ILE A 216 19.88 2.08 21.82
C ILE A 216 20.41 3.51 21.70
N TYR A 217 19.96 4.42 22.58
CA TYR A 217 20.17 5.87 22.43
C TYR A 217 21.20 6.46 23.39
N GLY A 218 21.94 5.63 24.14
CA GLY A 218 22.95 6.10 25.11
C GLY A 218 24.06 6.98 24.51
N TYR A 219 24.31 6.88 23.20
CA TYR A 219 25.26 7.76 22.52
C TYR A 219 24.84 9.25 22.54
N MET A 220 23.57 9.55 22.83
CA MET A 220 23.03 10.90 22.97
C MET A 220 23.06 11.44 24.42
N GLU A 221 23.70 10.75 25.37
CA GLU A 221 23.63 11.10 26.81
C GLU A 221 24.02 12.54 27.15
N LYS A 222 24.88 13.17 26.33
CA LYS A 222 25.35 14.55 26.51
C LYS A 222 24.49 15.58 25.79
N ASN A 223 23.55 15.14 24.94
CA ASN A 223 22.66 16.01 24.19
C ASN A 223 21.52 16.51 25.10
N LYS A 224 21.41 17.84 25.23
CA LYS A 224 20.41 18.47 26.12
C LYS A 224 18.97 18.24 25.67
N ARG A 225 18.70 18.20 24.35
CA ARG A 225 17.35 17.97 23.80
C ARG A 225 16.89 16.55 24.15
N TRP A 226 17.78 15.56 23.99
CA TRP A 226 17.47 14.17 24.38
C TRP A 226 17.24 14.04 25.89
N GLN A 227 18.08 14.64 26.74
CA GLN A 227 17.87 14.66 28.19
C GLN A 227 16.50 15.24 28.58
N GLN A 228 16.07 16.33 27.93
CA GLN A 228 14.75 16.92 28.16
C GLN A 228 13.61 15.99 27.72
N LEU A 229 13.76 15.32 26.57
CA LEU A 229 12.80 14.36 26.05
C LEU A 229 12.61 13.18 27.02
N VAL A 230 13.70 12.59 27.50
CA VAL A 230 13.67 11.48 28.48
C VAL A 230 13.08 11.92 29.82
N SER A 231 13.39 13.12 30.29
CA SER A 231 12.85 13.65 31.55
C SER A 231 11.34 13.86 31.50
N ARG A 232 10.78 14.24 30.34
CA ARG A 232 9.32 14.35 30.14
C ARG A 232 8.62 13.00 30.32
N ASN A 233 9.25 11.90 29.91
CA ASN A 233 8.70 10.57 30.09
C ASN A 233 8.54 10.21 31.57
N SER A 234 9.55 10.53 32.40
CA SER A 234 9.51 10.25 33.84
C SER A 234 8.36 10.97 34.55
N ASN A 235 7.97 12.17 34.10
CA ASN A 235 6.83 12.89 34.66
C ASN A 235 5.47 12.31 34.25
N LEU A 236 5.36 11.75 33.04
CA LEU A 236 4.12 11.18 32.50
C LEU A 236 3.78 9.76 33.02
N LEU A 237 4.72 9.13 33.75
CA LEU A 237 4.57 7.83 34.40
C LEU A 237 4.20 7.94 35.90
N ILE A 238 4.22 9.16 36.45
CA ILE A 238 3.88 9.44 37.86
C ILE A 238 2.40 9.89 38.00
N ASP A 239 1.76 10.24 36.88
CA ASP A 239 0.32 10.55 36.75
C ASP A 239 -0.46 9.39 36.09
#